data_AF-A0A1X7LUT6-F1
#
_entry.id   AF-A0A1X7LUT6-F1
#
_cell.length_a   1.000
_cell.length_b   1.000
_cell.length_c   1.000
_cell.angle_alpha   90.00
_cell.angle_beta   90.00
_cell.angle_gamma   90.00
#
_symmetry.space_group_name_H-M   'P 1'
#
loop_
_entity.id
_entity.type
_entity.pdbx_description
1 polymer ?
#
loop_
_entity_poly.entity_id
_entity_poly.type
_entity_poly.pdbx_seq_one_letter_code
_entity_poly.pdbx_strand_id
1 'polypeptide(L)'
;MTANISLGVAIFSLIISIATFFAASRSNRNALGVSEENTYSKIQDAEDARADFAMEIALKAEAWKLANAGKTYQMIPAEEKMADHKIQRVLNAYDMACQRYIDKKLDRKRFRRTYGDRIQKICDNADFQRIKNRTTHSYTALNQVNDELNNPERN
;
A
#
# COMPACT_ATOMS: atom_id res chain seq x y z
N MET A 1 2.27 -58.13 19.11
CA MET A 1 2.78 -57.79 17.75
C MET A 1 2.11 -56.53 17.19
N THR A 2 0.79 -56.39 17.28
CA THR A 2 0.02 -55.23 16.81
C THR A 2 0.35 -53.89 17.53
N ALA A 3 0.68 -53.94 18.83
CA ALA A 3 1.06 -52.75 19.61
C ALA A 3 2.41 -52.12 19.16
N ASN A 4 3.39 -52.94 18.75
CA ASN A 4 4.70 -52.44 18.32
C ASN A 4 4.62 -51.80 16.91
N ILE A 5 3.77 -52.35 16.04
CA ILE A 5 3.51 -51.80 14.70
C ILE A 5 2.81 -50.45 14.82
N SER A 6 1.79 -50.33 15.67
CA SER A 6 1.08 -49.07 15.91
C SER A 6 1.97 -48.01 16.56
N LEU A 7 2.84 -48.39 17.50
CA LEU A 7 3.85 -47.49 18.07
C LEU A 7 4.81 -46.97 17.00
N GLY A 8 5.29 -47.84 16.10
CA GLY A 8 6.16 -47.45 14.99
C GLY A 8 5.49 -46.46 14.03
N VAL A 9 4.24 -46.69 13.66
CA VAL A 9 3.46 -45.76 12.82
C VAL A 9 3.28 -44.42 13.51
N ALA A 10 2.96 -44.39 14.80
CA ALA A 10 2.77 -43.14 15.55
C ALA A 10 4.06 -42.30 15.62
N ILE A 11 5.21 -42.94 15.85
CA ILE A 11 6.52 -42.26 15.87
C ILE A 11 6.84 -41.69 14.47
N PHE A 12 6.59 -42.46 13.41
CA PHE A 12 6.83 -42.00 12.05
C PHE A 12 5.92 -40.83 11.65
N SER A 13 4.63 -40.89 12.00
CA SER A 13 3.68 -39.80 11.81
C SER A 13 4.08 -38.53 12.59
N LEU A 14 4.64 -38.68 13.79
CA LEU A 14 5.15 -37.56 14.59
C LEU A 14 6.33 -36.88 13.89
N ILE A 15 7.29 -37.65 13.36
CA ILE A 15 8.44 -37.12 12.62
C ILE A 15 7.98 -36.34 11.38
N ILE A 16 7.04 -36.91 10.60
CA ILE A 16 6.46 -36.22 9.44
C ILE A 16 5.79 -34.92 9.87
N SER A 17 5.01 -34.94 10.95
CA SER A 17 4.29 -33.76 11.45
C SER A 17 5.24 -32.64 11.89
N ILE A 18 6.36 -32.99 12.53
CA ILE A 18 7.39 -32.03 12.91
C ILE A 18 8.04 -31.44 11.66
N ALA A 19 8.39 -32.28 10.68
CA ALA A 19 8.99 -31.81 9.42
C ALA A 19 8.05 -30.89 8.64
N THR A 20 6.76 -31.22 8.53
CA THR A 20 5.75 -30.39 7.86
C THR A 20 5.52 -29.09 8.60
N PHE A 21 5.51 -29.09 9.94
CA PHE A 21 5.40 -27.87 10.74
C PHE A 21 6.56 -26.89 10.47
N PHE A 22 7.80 -27.37 10.43
CA PHE A 22 8.96 -26.52 10.11
C PHE A 22 8.90 -25.99 8.66
N ALA A 23 8.54 -26.84 7.70
CA ALA A 23 8.35 -26.42 6.30
C ALA A 23 7.24 -25.37 6.16
N ALA A 24 6.11 -25.56 6.83
CA ALA A 24 4.98 -24.63 6.84
C ALA A 24 5.37 -23.29 7.47
N SER A 25 6.11 -23.31 8.59
CA SER A 25 6.62 -22.10 9.24
C SER A 25 7.52 -21.27 8.30
N ARG A 26 8.45 -21.92 7.59
CA ARG A 26 9.29 -21.25 6.58
C ARG A 26 8.46 -20.67 5.42
N SER A 27 7.53 -21.44 4.89
CA SER A 27 6.63 -21.00 3.82
C SER A 27 5.81 -19.78 4.22
N ASN A 28 5.29 -19.77 5.44
CA ASN A 28 4.51 -18.64 5.97
C ASN A 28 5.34 -17.34 6.05
N ARG A 29 6.62 -17.42 6.47
CA ARG A 29 7.52 -16.26 6.48
C ARG A 29 7.81 -15.74 5.07
N ASN A 30 8.01 -16.63 4.10
CA ASN A 30 8.18 -16.25 2.71
C ASN A 30 6.92 -15.58 2.14
N ALA A 31 5.74 -16.11 2.47
CA ALA A 31 4.46 -15.53 2.07
C ALA A 31 4.27 -14.11 2.64
N LEU A 32 4.71 -13.85 3.88
CA LEU A 32 4.73 -12.49 4.45
C LEU A 32 5.67 -11.57 3.68
N GLY A 33 6.89 -12.02 3.34
CA GLY A 33 7.82 -11.23 2.53
C GLY A 33 7.24 -10.84 1.16
N VAL A 34 6.62 -11.79 0.46
CA VAL A 34 5.95 -11.55 -0.83
C VAL A 34 4.74 -10.62 -0.67
N SER A 35 3.99 -10.77 0.43
CA SER A 35 2.85 -9.91 0.79
C SER A 35 3.27 -8.44 0.94
N GLU A 36 4.41 -8.20 1.59
CA GLU A 36 5.01 -6.87 1.78
C GLU A 36 5.54 -6.28 0.47
N GLU A 37 6.28 -7.06 -0.32
CA GLU A 37 6.82 -6.63 -1.62
C GLU A 37 5.70 -6.21 -2.58
N ASN A 38 4.64 -7.00 -2.65
CA ASN A 38 3.46 -6.67 -3.45
C ASN A 38 2.76 -5.38 -2.97
N THR A 39 2.76 -5.13 -1.65
CA THR A 39 2.23 -3.86 -1.11
C THR A 39 3.10 -2.68 -1.55
N TYR A 40 4.42 -2.83 -1.45
CA TYR A 40 5.38 -1.82 -1.84
C TYR A 40 5.27 -1.48 -3.33
N SER A 41 5.36 -2.50 -4.20
CA SER A 41 5.26 -2.34 -5.64
C SER A 41 3.94 -1.68 -6.06
N LYS A 42 2.79 -2.06 -5.47
CA LYS A 42 1.51 -1.41 -5.79
C LYS A 42 1.47 0.08 -5.47
N ILE A 43 2.06 0.49 -4.35
CA ILE A 43 2.15 1.91 -3.99
C ILE A 43 3.12 2.62 -4.94
N GLN A 44 4.29 2.04 -5.17
CA GLN A 44 5.32 2.58 -6.05
C GLN A 44 4.78 2.78 -7.47
N ASP A 45 4.14 1.78 -8.05
CA ASP A 45 3.54 1.84 -9.39
C ASP A 45 2.44 2.91 -9.50
N ALA A 46 1.73 3.21 -8.41
CA ALA A 46 0.71 4.25 -8.39
C ALA A 46 1.34 5.65 -8.31
N GLU A 47 2.38 5.81 -7.49
CA GLU A 47 3.14 7.05 -7.35
C GLU A 47 3.90 7.39 -8.63
N ASP A 48 4.63 6.44 -9.19
CA ASP A 48 5.39 6.61 -10.43
C ASP A 48 4.45 6.98 -11.58
N ALA A 49 3.31 6.28 -11.70
CA ALA A 49 2.31 6.59 -12.72
C ALA A 49 1.67 7.99 -12.56
N ARG A 50 1.67 8.57 -11.36
CA ARG A 50 1.25 9.95 -11.12
C ARG A 50 2.38 10.93 -11.43
N ALA A 51 3.61 10.60 -11.04
CA ALA A 51 4.79 11.40 -11.28
C ALA A 51 5.08 11.55 -12.78
N ASP A 52 5.00 10.46 -13.55
CA ASP A 52 5.17 10.47 -15.00
C ASP A 52 4.14 11.37 -15.68
N PHE A 53 2.88 11.26 -15.28
CA PHE A 53 1.81 12.11 -15.81
C PHE A 53 1.99 13.58 -15.43
N ALA A 54 2.37 13.86 -14.17
CA ALA A 54 2.65 15.23 -13.73
C ALA A 54 3.82 15.85 -14.51
N MET A 55 4.86 15.06 -14.79
CA MET A 55 5.99 15.48 -15.61
C MET A 55 5.57 15.78 -17.05
N GLU A 56 4.73 14.93 -17.66
CA GLU A 56 4.19 15.17 -19.00
C GLU A 56 3.42 16.51 -19.08
N ILE A 57 2.54 16.76 -18.11
CA ILE A 57 1.79 18.02 -18.04
C ILE A 57 2.73 19.22 -17.80
N ALA A 58 3.77 19.07 -16.98
CA ALA A 58 4.74 20.13 -16.75
C ALA A 58 5.51 20.49 -18.04
N LEU A 59 5.95 19.49 -18.80
CA LEU A 59 6.64 19.69 -20.08
C LEU A 59 5.72 20.35 -21.12
N LYS A 60 4.47 19.91 -21.22
CA LYS A 60 3.46 20.56 -22.06
C LYS A 60 3.24 22.02 -21.65
N ALA A 61 3.17 22.28 -20.35
CA ALA A 61 2.96 23.61 -19.82
C ALA A 61 4.14 24.56 -20.11
N GLU A 62 5.36 24.05 -20.06
CA GLU A 62 6.57 24.79 -20.43
C GLU A 62 6.60 25.10 -21.92
N ALA A 63 6.36 24.11 -22.78
CA ALA A 63 6.28 24.29 -24.23
C ALA A 63 5.19 25.29 -24.62
N TRP A 64 4.03 25.24 -23.95
CA TRP A 64 2.95 26.20 -24.15
C TRP A 64 3.37 27.63 -23.81
N LYS A 65 4.06 27.85 -22.69
CA LYS A 65 4.55 29.16 -22.26
C LYS A 65 5.54 29.76 -23.26
N LEU A 66 6.43 28.93 -23.82
CA LEU A 66 7.38 29.36 -24.85
C LEU A 66 6.66 29.82 -26.12
N ALA A 67 5.61 29.11 -26.54
CA ALA A 67 4.82 29.46 -27.72
C ALA A 67 3.80 30.60 -27.46
N ASN A 68 3.38 30.79 -26.21
CA ASN A 68 2.31 31.71 -25.82
C ASN A 68 2.76 32.58 -24.63
N ALA A 69 3.57 33.60 -24.91
CA ALA A 69 4.09 34.51 -23.90
C ALA A 69 2.97 35.09 -23.01
N GLY A 70 3.13 34.95 -21.69
CA GLY A 70 2.19 35.44 -20.68
C GLY A 70 0.93 34.58 -20.47
N LYS A 71 0.75 33.47 -21.21
CA LYS A 71 -0.40 32.57 -21.00
C LYS A 71 0.02 31.31 -20.23
N THR A 72 -0.83 30.90 -19.30
CA THR A 72 -0.69 29.63 -18.58
C THR A 72 -1.33 28.50 -19.38
N TYR A 73 -0.67 27.34 -19.38
CA TYR A 73 -1.29 26.12 -19.89
C TYR A 73 -2.52 25.75 -19.05
N GLN A 74 -3.55 25.29 -19.74
CA GLN A 74 -4.78 24.78 -19.15
C GLN A 74 -4.92 23.34 -19.62
N MET A 75 -5.10 22.41 -18.69
CA MET A 75 -5.33 21.00 -19.03
C MET A 75 -6.63 20.89 -19.82
N ILE A 76 -6.65 20.00 -20.81
CA ILE A 76 -7.91 19.65 -21.45
C ILE A 76 -8.75 18.74 -20.53
N PRO A 77 -10.08 18.62 -20.73
CA PRO A 77 -10.93 17.81 -19.85
C PRO A 77 -10.48 16.35 -19.70
N ALA A 78 -9.84 15.78 -20.73
CA ALA A 78 -9.29 14.42 -20.65
C ALA A 78 -8.08 14.32 -19.72
N GLU A 79 -7.21 15.33 -19.72
CA GLU A 79 -6.03 15.41 -18.83
C GLU A 79 -6.45 15.63 -17.38
N GLU A 80 -7.45 16.47 -17.13
CA GLU A 80 -8.00 16.67 -15.78
C GLU A 80 -8.58 15.37 -15.22
N LYS A 81 -9.37 14.63 -16.02
CA LYS A 81 -9.89 13.32 -15.63
C LYS A 81 -8.78 12.31 -15.38
N MET A 82 -7.72 12.33 -16.17
CA MET A 82 -6.56 11.47 -15.96
C MET A 82 -5.82 11.84 -14.67
N ALA A 83 -5.60 13.12 -14.41
CA ALA A 83 -4.99 13.61 -13.18
C ALA A 83 -5.77 13.10 -11.96
N ASP A 84 -7.10 13.21 -12.01
CA ASP A 84 -7.97 12.74 -10.95
C ASP A 84 -7.91 11.23 -10.74
N HIS A 85 -7.92 10.46 -11.84
CA HIS A 85 -7.78 9.01 -11.80
C HIS A 85 -6.44 8.58 -11.18
N LYS A 86 -5.33 9.27 -11.49
CA LYS A 86 -4.02 8.99 -10.88
C LYS A 86 -4.00 9.30 -9.39
N ILE A 87 -4.63 10.40 -8.96
CA ILE A 87 -4.82 10.72 -7.54
C ILE A 87 -5.59 9.60 -6.84
N GLN A 88 -6.73 9.18 -7.39
CA GLN A 88 -7.53 8.07 -6.85
C GLN A 88 -6.71 6.76 -6.76
N ARG A 89 -5.91 6.45 -7.80
CA ARG A 89 -5.07 5.26 -7.81
C ARG A 89 -4.06 5.24 -6.67
N VAL A 90 -3.40 6.37 -6.39
CA VAL A 90 -2.49 6.51 -5.23
C VAL A 90 -3.25 6.29 -3.94
N LEU A 91 -4.37 6.98 -3.74
CA LEU A 91 -5.17 6.86 -2.51
C LEU A 91 -5.69 5.44 -2.27
N ASN A 92 -6.15 4.77 -3.32
CA ASN A 92 -6.60 3.38 -3.24
C ASN A 92 -5.45 2.44 -2.88
N ALA A 93 -4.25 2.63 -3.44
CA ALA A 93 -3.10 1.80 -3.12
C ALA A 93 -2.72 1.93 -1.63
N TYR A 94 -2.69 3.16 -1.11
CA TYR A 94 -2.45 3.43 0.31
C TYR A 94 -3.57 2.89 1.21
N ASP A 95 -4.84 3.06 0.86
CA ASP A 95 -5.96 2.53 1.64
C ASP A 95 -5.92 1.01 1.72
N MET A 96 -5.70 0.31 0.59
CA MET A 96 -5.53 -1.14 0.57
C MET A 96 -4.34 -1.61 1.42
N ALA A 97 -3.22 -0.89 1.40
CA ALA A 97 -2.08 -1.20 2.25
C ALA A 97 -2.43 -1.06 3.75
N CYS A 98 -3.16 0.00 4.10
CA CYS A 98 -3.65 0.23 5.46
C CYS A 98 -4.67 -0.81 5.91
N GLN A 99 -5.57 -1.26 5.03
CA GLN A 99 -6.49 -2.38 5.32
C GLN A 99 -5.72 -3.65 5.66
N ARG A 100 -4.70 -4.01 4.87
CA ARG A 100 -3.86 -5.18 5.13
C ARG A 100 -3.08 -5.07 6.44
N TYR A 101 -2.65 -3.86 6.80
CA TYR A 101 -2.04 -3.57 8.09
C TYR A 101 -3.00 -3.83 9.26
N ILE A 102 -4.23 -3.29 9.17
CA ILE A 102 -5.30 -3.50 10.17
C ILE A 102 -5.63 -4.98 10.32
N ASP A 103 -5.72 -5.70 9.19
CA ASP A 103 -5.98 -7.14 9.12
C ASP A 103 -4.83 -8.02 9.66
N LYS A 104 -3.71 -7.43 10.10
CA LYS A 104 -2.51 -8.14 10.57
C LYS A 104 -1.89 -9.06 9.51
N LYS A 105 -2.07 -8.74 8.21
CA LYS A 105 -1.50 -9.48 7.07
C LYS A 105 -0.09 -9.00 6.68
N LEU A 106 0.44 -8.02 7.40
CA LEU A 106 1.76 -7.40 7.23
C LEU A 106 2.46 -7.32 8.58
N ASP A 107 3.80 -7.31 8.60
CA ASP A 107 4.54 -7.03 9.84
C ASP A 107 4.28 -5.57 10.27
N ARG A 108 3.63 -5.39 11.42
CA ARG A 108 3.21 -4.05 11.87
C ARG A 108 4.40 -3.13 12.15
N LYS A 109 5.50 -3.68 12.69
CA LYS A 109 6.68 -2.89 13.06
C LYS A 109 7.41 -2.41 11.80
N ARG A 110 7.54 -3.29 10.82
CA ARG A 110 8.12 -2.97 9.51
C ARG A 110 7.25 -1.96 8.77
N PHE A 111 5.94 -2.21 8.70
CA PHE A 111 5.00 -1.32 8.03
C PHE A 111 5.06 0.10 8.58
N ARG A 112 5.02 0.27 9.92
CA ARG A 112 5.12 1.59 10.57
C ARG A 112 6.39 2.34 10.17
N ARG A 113 7.53 1.65 10.19
CA ARG A 113 8.83 2.23 9.80
C ARG A 113 8.90 2.60 8.32
N THR A 114 8.30 1.79 7.46
CA THR A 114 8.37 1.98 6.00
C THR A 114 7.37 3.02 5.49
N TYR A 115 6.17 3.08 6.08
CA TYR A 115 5.05 3.85 5.52
C TYR A 115 4.52 4.95 6.43
N GLY A 116 4.88 5.02 7.72
CA GLY A 116 4.33 6.02 8.66
C GLY A 116 4.42 7.45 8.13
N ASP A 117 5.64 7.90 7.83
CA ASP A 117 5.90 9.24 7.28
C ASP A 117 5.27 9.45 5.90
N ARG A 118 5.20 8.39 5.07
CA ARG A 118 4.60 8.46 3.73
C ARG A 118 3.10 8.68 3.83
N ILE A 119 2.44 7.95 4.72
CA ILE A 119 1.02 8.08 5.02
C ILE A 119 0.72 9.50 5.51
N GLN A 120 1.53 10.02 6.44
CA GLN A 120 1.39 11.40 6.92
C GLN A 120 1.47 12.40 5.76
N LYS A 121 2.52 12.31 4.94
CA LYS A 121 2.72 13.20 3.79
C LYS A 121 1.55 13.16 2.80
N ILE A 122 0.97 11.98 2.55
CA ILE A 122 -0.19 11.85 1.67
C ILE A 122 -1.44 12.47 2.29
N CYS A 123 -1.69 12.24 3.58
CA CYS A 123 -2.85 12.80 4.29
C CYS A 123 -2.80 14.33 4.46
N ASP A 124 -1.60 14.89 4.62
CA ASP A 124 -1.39 16.33 4.81
C ASP A 124 -1.35 17.08 3.46
N ASN A 125 -1.03 16.39 2.37
CA ASN A 125 -0.85 17.00 1.06
C ASN A 125 -2.18 17.51 0.46
N ALA A 126 -2.13 18.76 0.00
CA ALA A 126 -3.29 19.47 -0.53
C ALA A 126 -3.86 18.85 -1.82
N ASP A 127 -3.07 18.12 -2.59
CA ASP A 127 -3.55 17.42 -3.80
C ASP A 127 -4.51 16.27 -3.48
N PHE A 128 -4.50 15.81 -2.23
CA PHE A 128 -5.28 14.66 -1.76
C PHE A 128 -6.43 15.07 -0.82
N GLN A 129 -7.03 16.25 -1.02
CA GLN A 129 -8.14 16.73 -0.16
C GLN A 129 -9.29 15.73 0.00
N ARG A 130 -9.48 14.81 -0.98
CA ARG A 130 -10.50 13.76 -0.93
C ARG A 130 -10.43 12.88 0.31
N ILE A 131 -9.23 12.70 0.89
CA ILE A 131 -9.05 11.96 2.14
C ILE A 131 -9.75 12.68 3.32
N LYS A 132 -9.79 14.02 3.30
CA LYS A 132 -10.30 14.84 4.41
C LYS A 132 -11.82 14.79 4.53
N ASN A 133 -12.53 14.45 3.46
CA ASN A 133 -13.97 14.25 3.52
C ASN A 133 -14.32 12.87 4.09
N ARG A 134 -14.29 12.75 5.42
CA ARG A 134 -14.55 11.48 6.13
C ARG A 134 -16.02 11.02 6.10
N THR A 135 -16.92 11.80 5.49
CA THR A 135 -18.36 11.46 5.42
C THR A 135 -18.69 10.42 4.34
N THR A 136 -17.80 10.18 3.38
CA THR A 136 -18.08 9.32 2.20
C THR A 136 -17.59 7.88 2.34
N HIS A 137 -17.25 7.41 3.55
CA HIS A 137 -16.64 6.08 3.81
C HIS A 137 -15.41 5.73 2.95
N SER A 138 -14.88 6.70 2.20
CA SER A 138 -13.76 6.51 1.29
C SER A 138 -12.44 6.65 2.06
N TYR A 139 -11.47 5.80 1.74
CA TYR A 139 -10.13 5.85 2.34
C TYR A 139 -10.13 5.71 3.88
N THR A 140 -11.08 4.93 4.40
CA THR A 140 -11.31 4.80 5.85
C THR A 140 -10.12 4.17 6.55
N ALA A 141 -9.50 3.15 5.94
CA ALA A 141 -8.35 2.49 6.53
C ALA A 141 -7.12 3.39 6.52
N LEU A 142 -6.91 4.15 5.44
CA LEU A 142 -5.86 5.16 5.36
C LEU A 142 -6.00 6.20 6.48
N ASN A 143 -7.19 6.77 6.64
CA ASN A 143 -7.49 7.72 7.71
C ASN A 143 -7.26 7.13 9.11
N GLN A 144 -7.74 5.91 9.33
CA GLN A 144 -7.59 5.21 10.62
C GLN A 144 -6.11 4.97 10.95
N VAL A 145 -5.32 4.49 9.99
CA VAL A 145 -3.89 4.23 10.21
C VAL A 145 -3.11 5.53 10.38
N ASN A 146 -3.46 6.60 9.65
CA ASN A 146 -2.85 7.90 9.88
C ASN A 146 -3.13 8.41 11.30
N ASP A 147 -4.37 8.28 11.78
CA ASP A 147 -4.73 8.63 13.16
C ASP A 147 -3.97 7.75 14.19
N GLU A 148 -3.80 6.46 13.91
CA GLU A 148 -3.04 5.55 14.80
C GLU A 148 -1.55 5.91 14.88
N LEU A 149 -0.92 6.21 13.74
CA LEU A 149 0.53 6.35 13.65
C LEU A 149 1.03 7.77 13.86
N ASN A 150 0.25 8.77 13.46
CA ASN A 150 0.72 10.14 13.28
C ASN A 150 -0.10 11.17 14.06
N ASN A 151 -1.13 10.76 14.82
CA ASN A 151 -1.87 11.67 15.71
C ASN A 151 -1.38 11.52 17.16
N PRO A 152 -0.68 12.54 17.72
CA PRO A 152 -0.19 12.49 19.08
C PRO A 152 -1.30 12.60 20.15
N GLU A 153 -2.48 13.13 19.82
CA GLU A 153 -3.59 13.27 20.79
C GLU A 153 -4.35 11.96 21.05
N ARG A 154 -4.09 10.92 20.26
CA ARG A 154 -4.72 9.60 20.36
C ARG A 154 -3.79 8.49 20.85
N ASN A 155 -2.51 8.79 21.08
CA ASN A 155 -1.49 7.83 21.50
C ASN A 155 -1.11 7.99 22.97
#